data_AF-W0IA74-F1
#
_entry.id   AF-W0IA74-F1
#
_cell.length_a   1.000
_cell.length_b   1.000
_cell.length_c   1.000
_cell.angle_alpha   90.00
_cell.angle_beta   90.00
_cell.angle_gamma   90.00
#
_symmetry.space_group_name_H-M   'P 1'
#
loop_
_entity.id
_entity.type
_entity.pdbx_description
1 polymer ?
#
loop_
_entity_poly.entity_id
_entity_poly.type
_entity_poly.pdbx_seq_one_letter_code
_entity_poly.pdbx_strand_id
1 'polypeptide(L)' 'MNKRDIVFIPHALERMKERGISETLVVEALTNPDEAIEGYFGRKVAQKVIDGKLIRVIYEL' A
#
# COMPACT_ATOMS: atom_id res chain seq x y z
N MET A 1 11.30 -0.93 -3.89
CA MET A 1 11.02 -1.99 -2.89
C MET A 1 10.83 -3.30 -3.63
N ASN A 2 11.53 -4.37 -3.23
CA ASN A 2 11.19 -5.70 -3.73
C ASN A 2 10.13 -6.32 -2.82
N LYS A 3 9.27 -7.19 -3.38
CA LYS A 3 8.26 -7.92 -2.59
C LYS A 3 8.83 -8.58 -1.33
N ARG A 4 10.07 -9.08 -1.41
CA ARG A 4 10.76 -9.79 -0.32
C ARG A 4 11.11 -8.90 0.88
N ASP A 5 11.03 -7.58 0.71
CA ASP A 5 11.39 -6.60 1.75
C ASP A 5 10.14 -5.99 2.43
N ILE A 6 8.94 -6.50 2.12
CA ILE A 6 7.68 -5.96 2.64
C ILE A 6 7.11 -6.93 3.68
N VAL A 7 6.97 -6.43 4.90
CA VAL A 7 6.28 -7.14 5.99
C VAL A 7 4.87 -6.59 6.11
N PHE A 8 3.88 -7.44 5.83
CA PHE A 8 2.48 -7.10 6.05
C PHE A 8 2.09 -7.43 7.49
N ILE A 9 1.69 -6.41 8.25
CA ILE A 9 1.13 -6.62 9.59
C ILE A 9 -0.25 -7.28 9.52
N PRO A 10 -0.71 -7.99 10.57
CA PRO A 10 -1.99 -8.70 10.56
C PRO A 10 -3.18 -7.83 10.14
N HIS A 11 -3.23 -6.59 10.64
CA HIS A 11 -4.29 -5.64 10.27
C HIS A 11 -4.29 -5.32 8.77
N ALA A 12 -3.12 -5.18 8.14
CA ALA A 12 -3.03 -4.91 6.70
C ALA A 12 -3.55 -6.11 5.89
N LEU A 13 -3.18 -7.34 6.27
CA LEU A 13 -3.65 -8.57 5.62
C LEU A 13 -5.18 -8.72 5.71
N GLU A 14 -5.76 -8.40 6.86
CA GLU A 14 -7.21 -8.42 7.06
C GLU A 14 -7.91 -7.41 6.13
N ARG A 15 -7.43 -6.16 6.08
CA ARG A 15 -8.00 -5.12 5.20
C ARG A 15 -7.86 -5.44 3.72
N MET A 16 -6.75 -6.08 3.34
CA MET A 16 -6.55 -6.56 1.97
C MET A 16 -7.59 -7.62 1.61
N LYS A 17 -7.80 -8.61 2.50
CA LYS A 17 -8.80 -9.66 2.31
C LYS A 17 -10.21 -9.11 2.23
N GLU A 18 -10.62 -8.24 3.16
CA GLU A 18 -11.96 -7.62 3.19
C GLU A 18 -12.29 -6.84 1.93
N ARG A 19 -11.28 -6.22 1.31
CA ARG A 19 -11.44 -5.33 0.15
C ARG A 19 -11.10 -6.00 -1.18
N GLY A 20 -10.70 -7.27 -1.15
CA GLY A 20 -10.26 -8.00 -2.34
C GLY A 20 -9.00 -7.41 -2.99
N ILE A 21 -8.10 -6.81 -2.20
CA ILE A 21 -6.86 -6.21 -2.69
C ILE A 21 -5.76 -7.26 -2.64
N SER A 22 -5.15 -7.55 -3.79
CA SER A 22 -4.02 -8.48 -3.87
C SER A 22 -2.71 -7.83 -3.42
N GLU A 23 -1.76 -8.65 -2.97
CA GLU A 23 -0.40 -8.18 -2.67
C GLU A 23 0.25 -7.48 -3.86
N THR A 24 0.02 -7.95 -5.09
CA THR A 24 0.57 -7.36 -6.30
C THR A 24 0.16 -5.90 -6.44
N LEU A 25 -1.11 -5.57 -6.20
CA LEU A 25 -1.59 -4.18 -6.25
C LEU A 25 -0.94 -3.32 -5.16
N VAL A 26 -0.72 -3.89 -3.96
CA VAL A 26 -0.05 -3.17 -2.88
C VAL A 26 1.41 -2.89 -3.23
N VAL A 27 2.13 -3.89 -3.74
CA VAL A 27 3.52 -3.73 -4.20
C VAL A 27 3.59 -2.73 -5.34
N GLU A 28 2.65 -2.76 -6.28
CA GLU A 28 2.58 -1.81 -7.38
C GLU A 28 2.36 -0.38 -6.86
N ALA A 29 1.43 -0.17 -5.93
CA ALA A 29 1.22 1.14 -5.32
C ALA A 29 2.46 1.62 -4.56
N LEU A 30 3.20 0.73 -3.89
CA LEU A 30 4.44 1.09 -3.17
C LEU A 30 5.64 1.37 -4.09
N THR A 31 5.72 0.73 -5.25
CA THR A 31 6.88 0.82 -6.16
C THR A 31 6.68 1.84 -7.27
N ASN A 32 5.44 2.03 -7.70
CA ASN A 32 5.05 2.98 -8.74
C ASN A 32 3.72 3.67 -8.37
N PRO A 33 3.73 4.50 -7.30
CA PRO A 33 2.56 5.29 -6.92
C PRO A 33 2.28 6.39 -7.94
N ASP A 34 1.01 6.77 -8.06
CA ASP A 34 0.64 8.01 -8.74
C ASP A 34 1.00 9.22 -7.87
N GLU A 35 0.89 9.05 -6.55
CA GLU A 35 1.28 10.06 -5.56
C GLU A 35 1.86 9.40 -4.31
N ALA A 36 2.95 9.95 -3.77
CA ALA A 36 3.49 9.57 -2.47
C ALA A 36 3.55 10.79 -1.56
N ILE A 37 2.95 10.70 -0.37
CA ILE A 37 2.91 11.78 0.61
C ILE A 37 3.49 11.34 1.95
N GLU A 38 4.00 12.31 2.70
CA GLU A 38 4.31 12.11 4.11
C GLU A 38 3.01 12.10 4.92
N GLY A 39 2.82 11.04 5.70
CA GLY A 39 1.76 10.90 6.68
C GLY A 39 2.20 11.39 8.06
N TYR A 40 1.28 11.29 9.02
CA TYR A 40 1.55 11.64 10.42
C TYR A 40 2.42 10.59 11.12
N PHE A 41 3.23 11.04 12.08
CA PHE A 41 4.06 10.19 12.93
C PHE A 41 5.09 9.33 12.16
N GLY A 42 5.69 9.89 11.11
CA GLY A 42 6.75 9.22 10.33
C GLY A 42 6.24 8.15 9.35
N ARG A 43 4.92 7.98 9.24
CA ARG A 43 4.31 7.11 8.24
C ARG A 43 4.38 7.74 6.86
N LYS A 44 4.46 6.89 5.85
CA LYS A 44 4.36 7.28 4.44
C LYS A 44 3.07 6.73 3.87
N VAL A 45 2.51 7.43 2.89
CA VAL A 45 1.31 6.99 2.18
C VAL A 45 1.60 6.99 0.68
N ALA A 46 1.57 5.81 0.09
CA ALA A 46 1.60 5.63 -1.35
C ALA A 46 0.15 5.49 -1.87
N GLN A 47 -0.19 6.28 -2.88
CA GLN A 47 -1.53 6.32 -3.47
C GLN A 47 -1.47 5.90 -4.93
N LYS A 48 -2.42 5.08 -5.34
CA LYS A 48 -2.56 4.63 -6.73
C LYS A 48 -4.03 4.45 -7.11
N VAL A 49 -4.41 4.92 -8.28
CA VAL A 49 -5.74 4.70 -8.86
C VAL A 49 -5.70 3.45 -9.74
N ILE A 50 -6.47 2.43 -9.36
CA ILE A 50 -6.62 1.17 -10.10
C ILE A 50 -8.10 0.95 -10.37
N ASP A 51 -8.47 0.79 -11.64
CA ASP A 51 -9.86 0.63 -12.10
C ASP A 51 -10.82 1.70 -11.54
N GLY A 52 -10.37 2.96 -11.50
CA GLY A 52 -11.15 4.09 -10.98
C GLY A 52 -11.29 4.12 -9.45
N LYS A 53 -10.62 3.21 -8.72
CA LYS A 53 -10.60 3.18 -7.25
C LYS A 53 -9.24 3.62 -6.73
N LEU A 54 -9.25 4.48 -5.72
CA LEU A 54 -8.03 4.92 -5.04
C LEU A 54 -7.60 3.91 -3.98
N ILE A 55 -6.44 3.28 -4.19
CA ILE A 55 -5.75 2.46 -3.18
C ILE A 55 -4.76 3.34 -2.44
N ARG A 56 -4.83 3.32 -1.11
CA ARG A 56 -3.89 3.99 -0.22
C ARG A 56 -3.15 2.95 0.62
N VAL A 57 -1.84 2.87 0.45
CA VAL A 57 -0.96 2.00 1.21
C VAL A 57 -0.19 2.85 2.20
N ILE A 58 -0.45 2.62 3.49
CA ILE A 58 0.24 3.29 4.59
C ILE A 58 1.36 2.38 5.07
N TYR A 59 2.58 2.90 5.14
CA TYR A 59 3.76 2.10 5.48
C TYR A 59 4.79 2.93 6.27
N GLU A 60 5.72 2.21 6.88
CA GLU A 60 6.87 2.75 7.62
C GLU A 60 8.14 2.16 6.97
N LEU A 61 9.27 2.88 7.07
CA LEU A 61 10.57 2.44 6.55
C LEU A 61 11.43 1.78 7.64
#